data_AF-A0A1I6QGH3-F1
#
_entry.id   AF-A0A1I6QGH3-F1
#
_cell.length_a   1.000
_cell.length_b   1.000
_cell.length_c   1.000
_cell.angle_alpha   90.00
_cell.angle_beta   90.00
_cell.angle_gamma   90.00
#
_symmetry.space_group_name_H-M   'P 1'
#
loop_
_entity.id
_entity.type
_entity.pdbx_description
1 polymer ?
#
loop_
_entity_poly.entity_id
_entity_poly.type
_entity_poly.pdbx_seq_one_letter_code
_entity_poly.pdbx_strand_id
1 'polypeptide(L)'
;MTLFYNHYSNDFTIMEKQLNELKNWIESLEFISNEINYFIKFSQEEDDNTDFYTSFTQIKEDNIDFLILLKNYSNSIENSIECIDLDCDAYYLNEHEYYRDQYVDFLRAYNNLKLKTLKKTFELKD
;
A
#
# COMPACT_ATOMS: atom_id res chain seq x y z
N MET A 1 -14.46 -44.38 3.78
CA MET A 1 -14.33 -43.48 2.62
C MET A 1 -14.21 -42.08 3.18
N THR A 2 -12.99 -41.62 3.42
CA THR A 2 -12.71 -40.32 4.02
C THR A 2 -12.62 -39.27 2.91
N LEU A 3 -13.56 -38.32 2.94
CA LEU A 3 -13.56 -37.12 2.11
C LEU A 3 -12.44 -36.19 2.59
N PHE A 4 -11.18 -36.49 2.27
CA PHE A 4 -10.10 -35.49 2.29
C PHE A 4 -10.20 -34.68 0.99
N TYR A 5 -11.25 -33.86 0.90
CA TYR A 5 -11.58 -33.10 -0.30
C TYR A 5 -10.83 -31.76 -0.25
N ASN A 6 -9.76 -31.63 -1.05
CA ASN A 6 -9.34 -30.42 -1.77
C ASN A 6 -9.21 -29.06 -1.05
N HIS A 7 -9.29 -28.96 0.28
CA HIS A 7 -9.14 -27.69 1.01
C HIS A 7 -7.71 -27.15 0.95
N TYR A 8 -6.73 -28.00 1.24
CA TYR A 8 -5.29 -27.66 1.19
C TYR A 8 -4.81 -27.00 -0.11
N SER A 9 -5.32 -27.45 -1.27
CA SER A 9 -4.92 -26.89 -2.57
C SER A 9 -5.52 -25.50 -2.81
N ASN A 10 -6.72 -25.26 -2.28
CA ASN A 10 -7.43 -24.01 -2.43
C ASN A 10 -6.89 -22.93 -1.48
N ASP A 11 -6.57 -23.30 -0.25
CA ASP A 11 -6.03 -22.39 0.77
C ASP A 11 -4.60 -21.93 0.39
N PHE A 12 -3.78 -22.85 -0.12
CA PHE A 12 -2.47 -22.50 -0.70
C PHE A 12 -2.61 -21.50 -1.87
N THR A 13 -3.62 -21.70 -2.73
CA THR A 13 -3.89 -20.80 -3.87
C THR A 13 -4.37 -19.42 -3.41
N ILE A 14 -5.12 -19.34 -2.30
CA ILE A 14 -5.58 -18.06 -1.73
C ILE A 14 -4.41 -17.30 -1.13
N MET A 15 -3.59 -17.97 -0.32
CA MET A 15 -2.41 -17.37 0.30
C MET A 15 -1.39 -16.89 -0.74
N GLU A 16 -1.14 -17.67 -1.80
CA GLU A 16 -0.25 -17.25 -2.89
C GLU A 16 -0.78 -15.98 -3.59
N LYS A 17 -2.10 -15.86 -3.77
CA LYS A 17 -2.71 -14.65 -4.32
C LYS A 17 -2.54 -13.45 -3.38
N GLN A 18 -2.75 -13.62 -2.07
CA GLN A 18 -2.59 -12.56 -1.09
C GLN A 18 -1.13 -12.07 -1.02
N LEU A 19 -0.16 -12.99 -1.03
CA LEU A 19 1.26 -12.65 -1.08
C LEU A 19 1.63 -11.89 -2.36
N ASN A 20 1.12 -12.33 -3.51
CA ASN A 20 1.34 -11.63 -4.78
C ASN A 20 0.69 -10.23 -4.77
N GLU A 21 -0.51 -10.10 -4.20
CA GLU A 21 -1.19 -8.82 -4.06
C GLU A 21 -0.40 -7.87 -3.16
N LEU A 22 0.05 -8.35 -2.01
CA LEU A 22 0.86 -7.59 -1.06
C LEU A 22 2.19 -7.13 -1.68
N LYS A 23 2.85 -8.01 -2.44
CA LYS A 23 4.05 -7.67 -3.20
C LYS A 23 3.78 -6.53 -4.19
N ASN A 24 2.67 -6.59 -4.93
CA ASN A 24 2.29 -5.52 -5.87
C ASN A 24 2.04 -4.20 -5.14
N TRP A 25 1.41 -4.21 -3.96
CA TRP A 25 1.22 -3.01 -3.15
C TRP A 25 2.54 -2.42 -2.71
N ILE A 26 3.46 -3.25 -2.19
CA ILE A 26 4.79 -2.81 -1.75
C ILE A 26 5.56 -2.18 -2.91
N GLU A 27 5.64 -2.86 -4.06
CA GLU A 27 6.31 -2.34 -5.26
C GLU A 27 5.70 -1.01 -5.72
N SER A 28 4.36 -0.90 -5.69
CA SER A 28 3.64 0.34 -6.01
C SER A 28 3.98 1.47 -5.04
N LEU A 29 4.06 1.22 -3.74
CA LEU A 29 4.37 2.22 -2.72
C LEU A 29 5.84 2.65 -2.77
N GLU A 30 6.75 1.75 -3.14
CA GLU A 30 8.16 2.07 -3.41
C GLU A 30 8.29 2.96 -4.64
N PHE A 31 7.51 2.68 -5.70
CA PHE A 31 7.43 3.58 -6.86
C PHE A 31 6.88 4.96 -6.48
N ILE A 32 5.78 5.01 -5.71
CA ILE A 32 5.18 6.25 -5.21
C ILE A 32 6.18 7.03 -4.35
N SER A 33 7.03 6.37 -3.56
CA SER A 33 8.09 7.03 -2.78
C SER A 33 9.04 7.84 -3.66
N ASN A 34 9.45 7.29 -4.80
CA ASN A 34 10.26 8.01 -5.78
C ASN A 34 9.50 9.20 -6.37
N GLU A 35 8.22 8.99 -6.71
CA GLU A 35 7.38 10.05 -7.26
C GLU A 35 7.16 11.20 -6.26
N ILE A 36 6.89 10.91 -4.99
CA ILE A 36 6.79 11.90 -3.91
C ILE A 36 8.09 12.71 -3.80
N ASN A 37 9.26 12.08 -3.89
CA ASN A 37 10.54 12.81 -3.83
C ASN A 37 10.70 13.81 -4.99
N TYR A 38 10.16 13.52 -6.17
CA TYR A 38 10.14 14.49 -7.27
C TYR A 38 9.16 15.63 -6.99
N PHE A 39 7.97 15.34 -6.46
CA PHE A 39 7.01 16.38 -6.07
C PHE A 39 7.51 17.30 -4.95
N ILE A 40 8.26 16.76 -3.99
CA ILE A 40 8.91 17.57 -2.94
C ILE A 40 9.92 18.53 -3.58
N LYS A 41 10.83 18.04 -4.44
CA LYS A 41 11.81 18.88 -5.13
C LYS A 41 11.13 19.96 -5.97
N PHE A 42 10.11 19.57 -6.74
CA PHE A 42 9.30 20.50 -7.52
C PHE A 42 8.65 21.58 -6.64
N SER A 43 8.13 21.21 -5.47
CA SER A 43 7.49 22.16 -4.54
C SER A 43 8.48 23.08 -3.83
N GLN A 44 9.78 22.75 -3.80
CA GLN A 44 10.84 23.61 -3.25
C GLN A 44 11.30 24.69 -4.23
N GLU A 45 11.17 24.44 -5.53
CA GLU A 45 11.60 25.37 -6.59
C GLU A 45 10.60 26.51 -6.83
N GLU A 46 9.37 26.37 -6.34
CA GLU A 46 8.26 27.29 -6.56
C GLU A 46 7.88 27.99 -5.24
N ASP A 47 8.17 29.29 -5.11
CA ASP A 47 7.98 30.07 -3.87
C ASP A 47 6.53 30.03 -3.32
N ASP A 48 5.52 29.87 -4.19
CA ASP A 48 4.10 29.82 -3.81
C ASP A 48 3.57 28.43 -3.41
N ASN A 49 4.43 27.41 -3.31
CA ASN A 49 4.03 26.01 -3.09
C ASN A 49 4.37 25.43 -1.71
N THR A 50 4.58 26.27 -0.70
CA THR A 50 4.91 25.83 0.67
C THR A 50 3.91 24.81 1.24
N ASP A 51 2.61 24.99 0.99
CA ASP A 51 1.57 24.06 1.44
C ASP A 51 1.69 22.66 0.81
N PHE A 52 2.09 22.59 -0.47
CA PHE A 52 2.31 21.32 -1.15
C PHE A 52 3.59 20.65 -0.67
N TYR A 53 4.65 21.43 -0.45
CA TYR A 53 5.88 20.91 0.14
C TYR A 53 5.61 20.22 1.48
N THR A 54 4.88 20.87 2.37
CA THR A 54 4.50 20.29 3.66
C THR A 54 3.62 19.04 3.47
N SER A 55 2.63 19.09 2.59
CA SER A 55 1.73 17.97 2.32
C SER A 55 2.46 16.74 1.75
N PHE A 56 3.40 16.95 0.82
CA PHE A 56 4.20 15.85 0.26
C PHE A 56 5.24 15.32 1.24
N THR A 57 5.72 16.15 2.15
CA THR A 57 6.61 15.69 3.23
C THR A 57 5.83 14.80 4.20
N GLN A 58 4.62 15.19 4.59
CA GLN A 58 3.76 14.36 5.45
C GLN A 58 3.42 13.02 4.78
N ILE A 59 2.94 13.04 3.53
CA ILE A 59 2.56 11.80 2.85
C ILE A 59 3.76 10.88 2.57
N LYS A 60 4.98 11.43 2.54
CA LYS A 60 6.21 10.64 2.49
C LYS A 60 6.43 9.86 3.78
N GLU A 61 6.24 10.51 4.93
CA GLU A 61 6.33 9.85 6.25
C GLU A 61 5.27 8.76 6.36
N ASP A 62 4.02 9.07 6.00
CA ASP A 62 2.91 8.11 6.01
C ASP A 62 3.21 6.90 5.10
N ASN A 63 3.81 7.13 3.92
CA ASN A 63 4.21 6.06 3.00
C ASN A 63 5.32 5.17 3.57
N ILE A 64 6.30 5.76 4.27
CA ILE A 64 7.40 5.02 4.90
C ILE A 64 6.85 4.12 6.01
N ASP A 65 6.02 4.67 6.88
CA ASP A 65 5.41 3.92 7.98
C ASP A 65 4.55 2.78 7.44
N PHE A 66 3.76 3.05 6.41
CA PHE A 66 2.90 2.03 5.80
C PHE A 66 3.70 0.93 5.08
N LEU A 67 4.78 1.28 4.38
CA LEU A 67 5.70 0.30 3.79
C LEU A 67 6.32 -0.63 4.84
N ILE A 68 6.69 -0.10 6.00
CA ILE A 68 7.23 -0.90 7.11
C ILE A 68 6.16 -1.88 7.61
N LEU A 69 4.92 -1.40 7.80
CA LEU A 69 3.80 -2.25 8.22
C LEU A 69 3.54 -3.39 7.22
N LEU A 70 3.45 -3.09 5.93
CA LEU A 70 3.19 -4.10 4.90
C LEU A 70 4.33 -5.11 4.76
N LYS A 71 5.59 -4.68 4.90
CA LYS A 71 6.75 -5.60 4.88
C LYS A 71 6.74 -6.54 6.08
N ASN A 72 6.41 -6.02 7.27
CA ASN A 72 6.26 -6.85 8.46
C ASN A 72 5.10 -7.85 8.33
N TYR A 73 3.98 -7.41 7.76
CA TYR A 73 2.84 -8.27 7.47
C TYR A 73 3.17 -9.36 6.42
N SER A 74 3.92 -9.01 5.37
CA SER A 74 4.38 -10.00 4.38
C SER A 74 5.18 -11.11 5.03
N ASN A 75 6.09 -10.73 5.94
CA ASN A 75 6.88 -11.70 6.70
C ASN A 75 5.99 -12.54 7.64
N SER A 76 4.92 -11.99 8.23
CA SER A 76 4.04 -12.77 9.10
C SER A 76 3.22 -13.80 8.33
N ILE A 77 2.72 -13.46 7.13
CA ILE A 77 2.00 -14.41 6.26
C ILE A 77 2.92 -15.55 5.83
N GLU A 78 4.15 -15.26 5.39
CA GLU A 78 5.11 -16.31 4.99
C GLU A 78 5.42 -17.28 6.14
N ASN A 79 5.42 -16.79 7.39
CA ASN A 79 5.61 -17.62 8.57
C ASN A 79 4.32 -18.33 9.05
N SER A 80 3.15 -17.98 8.50
CA SER A 80 1.85 -18.52 8.90
C SER A 80 1.42 -19.81 8.18
N ILE A 81 2.27 -20.32 7.28
CA ILE A 81 2.08 -21.52 6.45
C ILE A 81 1.76 -22.79 7.28
N GLU A 82 1.95 -22.76 8.60
CA GLU A 82 1.69 -23.85 9.53
C GLU A 82 0.25 -23.89 10.11
N CYS A 83 -0.59 -22.88 9.87
CA CYS A 83 -1.95 -22.85 10.41
C CYS A 83 -2.94 -23.70 9.59
N ILE A 84 -3.65 -24.62 10.25
CA ILE A 84 -4.66 -25.52 9.63
C ILE A 84 -6.02 -25.36 10.37
N ASP A 85 -6.29 -24.17 10.91
CA ASP A 85 -7.52 -23.87 11.65
C ASP A 85 -8.27 -22.71 11.00
N LEU A 86 -9.60 -22.85 10.92
CA LEU A 86 -10.52 -21.88 10.33
C LEU A 86 -10.45 -20.52 11.02
N ASP A 87 -10.17 -20.50 12.33
CA ASP A 87 -10.00 -19.26 13.09
C ASP A 87 -8.74 -18.49 12.63
N CYS A 88 -7.69 -19.22 12.23
CA CYS A 88 -6.46 -18.65 11.71
C CYS A 88 -6.66 -18.10 10.29
N ASP A 89 -7.37 -18.84 9.43
CA ASP A 89 -7.72 -18.39 8.08
C ASP A 89 -8.56 -17.11 8.10
N ALA A 90 -9.56 -17.05 8.99
CA ALA A 90 -10.41 -15.87 9.16
C ALA A 90 -9.61 -14.67 9.68
N TYR A 91 -8.68 -14.88 10.61
CA TYR A 91 -7.81 -13.83 11.13
C TYR A 91 -6.95 -13.21 10.02
N TYR A 92 -6.18 -14.02 9.28
CA TYR A 92 -5.30 -13.52 8.23
C TYR A 92 -6.06 -12.90 7.06
N LEU A 93 -7.24 -13.44 6.72
CA LEU A 93 -8.12 -12.82 5.74
C LEU A 93 -8.57 -11.42 6.18
N ASN A 94 -9.08 -11.28 7.40
CA ASN A 94 -9.52 -9.98 7.91
C ASN A 94 -8.37 -8.97 7.99
N GLU A 95 -7.17 -9.43 8.38
CA GLU A 95 -5.98 -8.59 8.41
C GLU A 95 -5.56 -8.16 7.00
N HIS A 96 -5.63 -9.06 6.02
CA HIS A 96 -5.34 -8.75 4.61
C HIS A 96 -6.31 -7.73 4.03
N GLU A 97 -7.61 -7.89 4.28
CA GLU A 97 -8.65 -6.94 3.88
C GLU A 97 -8.44 -5.56 4.54
N TYR A 98 -8.07 -5.53 5.83
CA TYR A 98 -7.74 -4.30 6.52
C TYR A 98 -6.58 -3.55 5.82
N TYR A 99 -5.49 -4.25 5.52
CA TYR A 99 -4.35 -3.63 4.82
C TYR A 99 -4.71 -3.22 3.38
N ARG A 100 -5.60 -3.96 2.70
CA ARG A 100 -6.13 -3.56 1.40
C ARG A 100 -6.83 -2.22 1.47
N ASP A 101 -7.73 -2.04 2.43
CA ASP A 101 -8.48 -0.79 2.59
C ASP A 101 -7.54 0.38 2.90
N GLN A 102 -6.56 0.18 3.78
CA GLN A 102 -5.53 1.18 4.06
C GLN A 102 -4.72 1.56 2.81
N TYR A 103 -4.35 0.56 1.99
CA TYR A 103 -3.64 0.79 0.74
C TYR A 103 -4.47 1.61 -0.26
N VAL A 104 -5.75 1.27 -0.43
CA VAL A 104 -6.63 2.02 -1.32
C VAL A 104 -6.85 3.45 -0.82
N ASP A 105 -7.01 3.65 0.49
CA ASP A 105 -7.17 4.97 1.09
C ASP A 105 -5.90 5.83 0.91
N PHE A 106 -4.72 5.24 1.13
CA PHE A 106 -3.44 5.89 0.84
C PHE A 106 -3.34 6.32 -0.62
N LEU A 107 -3.66 5.42 -1.57
CA LEU A 107 -3.64 5.75 -3.00
C LEU A 107 -4.59 6.90 -3.34
N ARG A 108 -5.79 6.93 -2.75
CA ARG A 108 -6.74 8.03 -2.97
C ARG A 108 -6.17 9.35 -2.44
N ALA A 109 -5.63 9.37 -1.23
CA ALA A 109 -5.02 10.56 -0.64
C ALA A 109 -3.86 11.07 -1.51
N TYR A 110 -2.95 10.17 -1.89
CA TYR A 110 -1.80 10.48 -2.74
C TYR A 110 -2.21 11.03 -4.11
N ASN A 111 -3.12 10.35 -4.82
CA ASN A 111 -3.57 10.78 -6.13
C ASN A 111 -4.31 12.13 -6.08
N ASN A 112 -5.10 12.38 -5.03
CA ASN A 112 -5.76 13.67 -4.84
C ASN A 112 -4.75 14.80 -4.62
N LEU A 113 -3.72 14.57 -3.80
CA LEU A 113 -2.65 15.55 -3.59
C LEU A 113 -1.89 15.81 -4.89
N LYS A 114 -1.51 14.76 -5.62
CA LYS A 114 -0.85 14.84 -6.92
C LYS A 114 -1.66 15.67 -7.93
N LEU A 115 -2.94 15.38 -8.09
CA LEU A 115 -3.81 16.12 -9.02
C LEU A 115 -3.99 17.57 -8.61
N LYS A 116 -4.16 17.85 -7.31
CA LYS A 116 -4.27 19.22 -6.79
C LYS A 116 -3.02 20.04 -7.09
N THR A 117 -1.84 19.45 -6.88
CA THR A 117 -0.55 20.08 -7.18
C THR A 117 -0.41 20.36 -8.67
N LEU A 118 -0.61 19.35 -9.52
CA LEU A 118 -0.49 19.50 -10.97
C LEU A 118 -1.47 20.56 -11.50
N LYS A 119 -2.72 20.56 -11.02
CA LYS A 119 -3.72 21.54 -11.43
C LYS A 119 -3.26 22.97 -11.13
N LYS A 120 -2.80 23.25 -9.90
CA LYS A 120 -2.27 24.58 -9.54
C LYS A 120 -1.08 24.96 -10.44
N THR A 121 -0.16 24.04 -10.68
CA THR A 121 1.02 24.28 -11.54
C THR A 121 0.64 24.65 -12.97
N PHE A 122 -0.40 24.02 -13.54
CA PHE A 122 -0.85 24.34 -14.90
C PHE A 122 -1.72 25.60 -14.96
N GLU A 123 -2.52 25.89 -13.93
CA GLU A 123 -3.33 27.12 -13.85
C GLU A 123 -2.47 28.40 -13.66
N LEU A 124 -1.27 28.29 -13.08
CA LEU A 124 -0.33 29.42 -12.92
C LEU A 124 0.43 29.79 -14.22
N LYS A 125 0.28 29.00 -15.30
CA LYS A 125 0.99 29.21 -16.57
C LYS A 125 0.19 29.94 -17.65
N ASP A 126 -1.07 30.30 -17.36
CA ASP A 126 -1.96 31.12 -18.20
C ASP A 126 -2.06 32.57 -17.66
#